data_AF-A0A7J2K8W9-F1
#
_entry.id   AF-A0A7J2K8W9-F1
#
_cell.length_a   1.000
_cell.length_b   1.000
_cell.length_c   1.000
_cell.angle_alpha   90.00
_cell.angle_beta   90.00
_cell.angle_gamma   90.00
#
_symmetry.space_group_name_H-M   'P 1'
#
loop_
_entity.id
_entity.type
_entity.pdbx_description
1 polymer ?
#
loop_
_entity_poly.entity_id
_entity_poly.type
_entity_poly.pdbx_seq_one_letter_code
_entity_poly.pdbx_strand_id
1 'polypeptide(L)'
;MKYIIEARIEVDGVVDRNDIVGAIFGQTEGLFSSELDLRELQKSGRIGRIEISASPQGEKTIGKITVPSALDKYSTALIAAMIESVERVGPYAARVKIERIYDIRAEKRKKIVERARTILYEWEKSKLP
;
A
#
# COMPACT_ATOMS: atom_id res chain seq x y z
N MET A 1 -11.10 -5.03 4.78
CA MET A 1 -10.02 -4.01 4.85
C MET A 1 -10.50 -2.80 5.62
N LYS A 2 -9.73 -2.36 6.62
CA LYS A 2 -9.95 -1.15 7.42
C LYS A 2 -8.98 -0.04 6.98
N TYR A 3 -7.72 -0.39 6.79
CA TYR A 3 -6.64 0.51 6.42
C TYR A 3 -6.06 0.16 5.05
N ILE A 4 -5.43 1.13 4.39
CA ILE A 4 -4.56 0.92 3.23
C ILE A 4 -3.21 1.54 3.55
N ILE A 5 -2.16 0.76 3.31
CA ILE A 5 -0.76 1.19 3.31
C ILE A 5 -0.39 1.43 1.85
N GLU A 6 0.14 2.61 1.55
CA GLU A 6 0.76 2.92 0.26
C GLU A 6 2.23 3.23 0.46
N ALA A 7 3.07 2.57 -0.33
CA ALA A 7 4.51 2.75 -0.33
C ALA A 7 5.02 2.90 -1.75
N ARG A 8 6.12 3.64 -1.90
CA ARG A 8 6.88 3.74 -3.15
C ARG A 8 8.09 2.84 -3.04
N ILE A 9 8.43 2.15 -4.13
CA ILE A 9 9.65 1.36 -4.25
C ILE A 9 10.46 1.85 -5.44
N GLU A 10 11.77 1.96 -5.26
CA GLU A 10 12.73 2.21 -6.32
C GLU A 10 13.79 1.13 -6.28
N VAL A 11 14.04 0.48 -7.42
CA VAL A 11 15.02 -0.60 -7.55
C VAL A 11 16.05 -0.18 -8.60
N ASP A 12 17.34 -0.35 -8.29
CA ASP A 12 18.45 -0.01 -9.19
C ASP A 12 18.67 -1.07 -10.31
N GLY A 13 17.59 -1.68 -10.77
CA GLY A 13 17.59 -2.68 -11.83
C GLY A 13 16.21 -2.86 -12.43
N VAL A 14 16.14 -3.58 -13.55
CA VAL A 14 14.88 -3.98 -14.19
C VAL A 14 14.38 -5.24 -13.52
N VAL A 15 13.25 -5.12 -12.80
CA VAL A 15 12.63 -6.22 -12.06
C VAL A 15 11.12 -6.25 -12.31
N ASP A 16 10.53 -7.43 -12.21
CA ASP A 16 9.10 -7.59 -12.37
C ASP A 16 8.36 -7.50 -11.03
N ARG A 17 7.03 -7.36 -11.13
CA ARG A 17 6.12 -7.43 -9.98
C ARG A 17 6.42 -8.63 -9.08
N ASN A 18 6.64 -9.81 -9.67
CA ASN A 18 6.82 -11.05 -8.93
C ASN A 18 8.10 -11.04 -8.09
N ASP A 19 9.17 -10.42 -8.58
CA ASP A 19 10.43 -10.29 -7.86
C ASP A 19 10.27 -9.40 -6.64
N ILE A 20 9.57 -8.26 -6.80
CA ILE A 20 9.29 -7.34 -5.69
C ILE A 20 8.43 -8.03 -4.62
N VAL A 21 7.37 -8.72 -5.03
CA VAL A 21 6.54 -9.51 -4.10
C VAL A 21 7.39 -10.55 -3.37
N GLY A 22 8.21 -11.30 -4.11
CA GLY A 22 9.10 -12.32 -3.56
C GLY A 22 10.10 -11.74 -2.56
N ALA A 23 10.66 -10.57 -2.83
CA ALA A 23 11.57 -9.87 -1.94
C ALA A 23 10.89 -9.41 -0.65
N ILE A 24 9.69 -8.84 -0.73
CA ILE A 24 8.92 -8.42 0.45
C ILE A 24 8.64 -9.62 1.35
N PHE A 25 8.12 -10.73 0.81
CA PHE A 25 7.86 -11.91 1.62
C PHE A 25 9.16 -12.54 2.14
N GLY A 26 10.17 -12.72 1.28
CA GLY A 26 11.40 -13.40 1.66
C GLY A 26 12.24 -12.67 2.71
N GLN A 27 12.25 -11.33 2.70
CA GLN A 27 12.99 -10.56 3.72
C GLN A 27 12.20 -10.33 5.01
N THR A 28 10.89 -10.55 5.01
CA THR A 28 10.05 -10.36 6.20
C THR A 28 9.68 -11.67 6.89
N GLU A 29 9.85 -12.81 6.20
CA GLU A 29 9.60 -14.14 6.74
C GLU A 29 10.51 -14.43 7.95
N GLY A 30 9.93 -14.90 9.04
CA GLY A 30 10.67 -15.26 10.26
C GLY A 30 11.16 -14.09 11.13
N LEU A 31 10.94 -12.82 10.74
CA LEU A 31 11.29 -11.66 11.57
C LEU A 31 10.41 -11.54 12.83
N PHE A 32 9.15 -11.97 12.75
CA PHE A 32 8.19 -11.90 13.84
C PHE A 32 7.49 -13.25 14.03
N SER A 33 6.70 -13.36 15.10
CA SER A 33 5.84 -14.51 15.35
C SER A 33 4.95 -14.82 14.15
N SER A 34 4.53 -16.07 13.98
CA SER A 34 3.64 -16.54 12.91
C SER A 34 2.32 -15.75 12.78
N GLU A 35 1.88 -15.08 13.84
CA GLU A 35 0.69 -14.22 13.81
C GLU A 35 0.89 -12.89 13.06
N LEU A 36 2.15 -12.47 12.90
CA LEU A 36 2.57 -11.23 12.25
C LEU A 36 3.27 -11.49 10.90
N ASP A 37 3.39 -12.75 10.52
CA ASP A 37 3.94 -13.13 9.22
C ASP A 37 3.00 -12.69 8.09
N LEU A 38 3.55 -11.95 7.12
CA LEU A 38 2.80 -11.42 5.98
C LEU A 38 2.05 -12.51 5.20
N ARG A 39 2.66 -13.69 5.01
CA ARG A 39 2.09 -14.79 4.23
C ARG A 39 0.91 -15.42 4.98
N GLU A 40 1.03 -15.63 6.27
CA GLU A 40 -0.06 -16.15 7.11
C GLU A 40 -1.18 -15.12 7.29
N LEU A 41 -0.84 -13.83 7.40
CA LEU A 41 -1.80 -12.74 7.43
C LEU A 41 -2.59 -12.62 6.12
N GLN A 42 -1.95 -12.83 4.98
CA GLN A 42 -2.64 -12.86 3.68
C GLN A 42 -3.54 -14.10 3.55
N LYS A 43 -3.07 -15.30 3.95
CA LYS A 43 -3.88 -16.54 3.94
C LYS A 43 -5.11 -16.44 4.84
N SER A 44 -4.94 -15.87 6.03
CA SER A 44 -6.04 -15.66 6.99
C SER A 44 -6.97 -14.50 6.61
N GLY A 45 -6.68 -13.75 5.54
CA GLY A 45 -7.47 -12.61 5.08
C GLY A 45 -7.36 -11.35 5.95
N ARG A 46 -6.42 -11.34 6.91
CA ARG A 46 -6.13 -10.17 7.76
C ARG A 46 -5.39 -9.09 6.97
N ILE A 47 -4.60 -9.49 5.98
CA ILE A 47 -4.04 -8.62 4.95
C ILE A 47 -4.64 -9.01 3.59
N GLY A 48 -4.81 -8.02 2.73
CA GLY A 48 -5.27 -8.20 1.35
C GLY A 48 -4.21 -8.71 0.41
N ARG A 49 -4.57 -8.77 -0.88
CA ARG A 49 -3.56 -8.95 -1.91
C ARG A 49 -2.67 -7.70 -1.94
N ILE A 50 -1.37 -7.92 -1.88
CA ILE A 50 -0.38 -6.88 -2.10
C ILE A 50 -0.42 -6.52 -3.58
N GLU A 51 -0.86 -5.31 -3.88
CA GLU A 51 -0.93 -4.80 -5.24
C GLU A 51 0.34 -4.01 -5.54
N ILE A 52 1.02 -4.37 -6.63
CA ILE A 52 2.23 -3.68 -7.06
C ILE A 52 2.06 -3.22 -8.50
N SER A 53 2.22 -1.93 -8.72
CA SER A 53 2.39 -1.34 -10.05
C SER A 53 3.84 -0.91 -10.17
N ALA A 54 4.61 -1.58 -11.01
CA ALA A 54 6.01 -1.26 -11.26
C ALA A 54 6.20 -1.02 -12.75
N SER A 55 6.98 0.01 -13.09
CA SER A 55 7.32 0.34 -14.46
C SER A 55 8.82 0.59 -14.55
N PRO A 56 9.51 0.01 -15.55
CA PRO A 56 10.90 0.33 -15.80
C PRO A 56 11.04 1.77 -16.29
N GLN A 57 12.03 2.48 -15.74
CA GLN A 57 12.47 3.80 -16.14
C GLN A 57 13.99 3.76 -16.37
N GLY A 58 14.38 3.53 -17.63
CA GLY A 58 15.79 3.33 -18.00
C GLY A 58 16.34 2.07 -17.35
N GLU A 59 17.37 2.22 -16.52
CA GLU A 59 18.04 1.12 -15.80
C GLU A 59 17.43 0.83 -14.43
N LYS A 60 16.42 1.61 -14.00
CA LYS A 60 15.77 1.46 -12.70
C LYS A 60 14.32 1.04 -12.85
N THR A 61 13.75 0.44 -11.81
CA THR A 61 12.32 0.17 -11.73
C THR A 61 11.71 1.02 -10.63
N ILE A 62 10.70 1.82 -10.97
CA ILE A 62 9.93 2.58 -9.99
C ILE A 62 8.56 1.93 -9.87
N GLY A 63 8.12 1.72 -8.64
CA GLY A 63 6.82 1.12 -8.38
C GLY A 63 6.11 1.72 -7.19
N LYS A 64 4.84 1.36 -7.09
CA LYS A 64 3.96 1.63 -5.97
C LYS A 64 3.42 0.32 -5.43
N ILE A 65 3.50 0.17 -4.12
CA ILE A 65 3.00 -0.96 -3.35
C ILE A 65 1.77 -0.49 -2.59
N THR A 66 0.67 -1.21 -2.72
CA THR A 66 -0.57 -0.97 -1.99
C THR A 66 -0.95 -2.23 -1.22
N VAL A 67 -1.03 -2.10 0.10
CA VAL A 67 -1.37 -3.22 0.99
C VAL A 67 -2.63 -2.88 1.78
N PRO A 68 -3.77 -3.52 1.45
CA PRO A 68 -4.97 -3.39 2.23
C PRO A 68 -4.84 -4.21 3.53
N SER A 69 -5.16 -3.62 4.68
CA SER A 69 -5.06 -4.26 6.00
C SER A 69 -6.42 -4.25 6.71
N ALA A 70 -6.81 -5.37 7.30
CA ALA A 70 -7.97 -5.49 8.19
C ALA A 70 -7.58 -5.44 9.69
N LEU A 71 -6.28 -5.31 9.97
CA LEU A 71 -5.71 -5.27 11.32
C LEU A 71 -6.05 -3.96 12.05
N ASP A 72 -5.63 -3.87 13.30
CA ASP A 72 -5.65 -2.64 14.08
C ASP A 72 -4.50 -1.69 13.68
N LYS A 73 -4.45 -0.50 14.28
CA LYS A 73 -3.47 0.54 13.90
C LYS A 73 -2.04 0.12 14.18
N TYR A 74 -1.78 -0.53 15.32
CA TYR A 74 -0.44 -0.93 15.73
C TYR A 74 0.11 -2.00 14.79
N SER A 75 -0.65 -3.08 14.56
CA SER A 75 -0.19 -4.13 13.66
C SER A 75 -0.04 -3.60 12.24
N THR A 76 -0.97 -2.76 11.75
CA THR A 76 -0.86 -2.15 10.41
C THR A 76 0.41 -1.30 10.27
N ALA A 77 0.79 -0.53 11.30
CA ALA A 77 2.04 0.24 11.28
C ALA A 77 3.27 -0.67 11.28
N LEU A 78 3.23 -1.79 12.02
CA LEU A 78 4.31 -2.79 12.00
C LEU A 78 4.47 -3.42 10.61
N ILE A 79 3.37 -3.78 9.97
CA ILE A 79 3.38 -4.28 8.59
C ILE A 79 4.01 -3.26 7.64
N ALA A 80 3.65 -1.99 7.78
CA ALA A 80 4.23 -0.93 6.95
C ALA A 80 5.75 -0.84 7.15
N ALA A 81 6.22 -0.87 8.40
CA ALA A 81 7.65 -0.85 8.71
C ALA A 81 8.39 -2.06 8.13
N MET A 82 7.80 -3.25 8.16
CA MET A 82 8.37 -4.45 7.53
C MET A 82 8.48 -4.34 6.00
N ILE A 83 7.51 -3.71 5.35
CA ILE A 83 7.57 -3.45 3.91
C ILE A 83 8.65 -2.42 3.61
N GLU A 84 8.81 -1.41 4.48
CA GLU A 84 9.83 -0.37 4.34
C GLU A 84 11.26 -0.89 4.55
N SER A 85 11.45 -1.92 5.37
CA SER A 85 12.76 -2.53 5.62
C SER A 85 13.31 -3.37 4.46
N VAL A 86 12.59 -3.48 3.34
CA VAL A 86 13.06 -4.22 2.16
C VAL A 86 14.12 -3.39 1.44
N GLU A 87 15.37 -3.86 1.48
CA GLU A 87 16.53 -3.13 0.93
C GLU A 87 17.05 -3.72 -0.38
N ARG A 88 16.55 -4.89 -0.79
CA ARG A 88 16.99 -5.57 -2.02
C ARG A 88 15.85 -6.25 -2.74
N VAL A 89 15.93 -6.32 -4.07
CA VAL A 89 15.05 -7.14 -4.92
C VAL A 89 15.94 -7.93 -5.88
N GLY A 90 16.03 -9.24 -5.66
CA GLY A 90 16.97 -10.10 -6.38
C GLY A 90 18.44 -9.65 -6.15
N PRO A 91 19.23 -9.42 -7.21
CA PRO A 91 20.60 -8.90 -7.07
C PRO A 91 20.66 -7.39 -6.85
N TYR A 92 19.56 -6.65 -7.07
CA TYR A 92 19.55 -5.18 -7.09
C TYR A 92 19.24 -4.59 -5.72
N ALA A 93 19.83 -3.42 -5.45
CA ALA A 93 19.45 -2.59 -4.31
C ALA A 93 18.06 -1.99 -4.55
N ALA A 94 17.28 -1.91 -3.47
CA ALA A 94 15.95 -1.33 -3.47
C ALA A 94 15.78 -0.36 -2.31
N ARG A 95 14.95 0.65 -2.52
CA ARG A 95 14.55 1.59 -1.48
C ARG A 95 13.03 1.64 -1.46
N VAL A 96 12.46 1.21 -0.35
CA VAL A 96 11.03 1.34 -0.08
C VAL A 96 10.81 2.53 0.86
N LYS A 97 9.74 3.28 0.63
CA LYS A 97 9.33 4.39 1.49
C LYS A 97 7.82 4.40 1.65
N ILE A 98 7.33 4.44 2.89
CA ILE A 98 5.90 4.58 3.15
C ILE A 98 5.46 6.00 2.76
N GLU A 99 4.48 6.09 1.84
CA GLU A 99 3.91 7.37 1.41
C GLU A 99 2.76 7.79 2.34
N ARG A 100 1.86 6.84 2.64
CA ARG A 100 0.72 7.09 3.52
C ARG A 100 0.08 5.81 4.05
N ILE A 101 -0.55 5.92 5.21
CA ILE A 101 -1.45 4.91 5.77
C ILE A 101 -2.76 5.60 6.10
N TYR A 102 -3.89 5.11 5.58
CA TYR A 102 -5.19 5.76 5.80
C TYR A 102 -6.34 4.78 6.02
N ASP A 103 -7.36 5.24 6.75
CA ASP A 103 -8.60 4.50 7.00
C ASP A 103 -9.56 4.68 5.82
N ILE A 104 -9.99 3.56 5.23
CA ILE A 104 -10.88 3.53 4.07
C ILE A 104 -12.25 4.15 4.39
N ARG A 105 -12.76 3.94 5.61
CA ARG A 105 -14.05 4.49 6.04
C ARG A 105 -13.97 6.00 6.21
N ALA A 106 -12.87 6.50 6.80
CA ALA A 106 -12.64 7.93 6.94
C ALA A 106 -12.55 8.61 5.56
N GLU A 107 -11.80 8.00 4.63
CA GLU A 107 -11.64 8.51 3.27
C GLU A 107 -12.97 8.50 2.50
N LYS A 108 -13.76 7.43 2.62
CA LYS A 108 -15.11 7.37 2.03
C LYS A 108 -16.02 8.46 2.58
N ARG A 109 -16.04 8.69 3.90
CA ARG A 109 -16.84 9.76 4.51
C ARG A 109 -16.43 11.13 3.97
N LYS A 110 -15.13 11.40 3.87
CA LYS A 110 -14.60 12.66 3.32
C LYS A 110 -15.10 12.90 1.89
N LYS A 111 -14.99 11.89 1.02
CA LYS A 111 -15.48 11.96 -0.38
C LYS A 111 -16.99 12.18 -0.47
N ILE A 112 -17.78 11.53 0.40
CA ILE A 112 -19.24 11.71 0.45
C ILE A 112 -19.58 13.16 0.82
N VAL A 113 -18.94 13.72 1.84
CA VAL A 113 -19.15 15.11 2.26
C VAL A 113 -18.75 16.10 1.18
N GLU A 114 -17.61 15.88 0.52
CA GLU A 114 -17.14 16.72 -0.58
C GLU A 114 -18.10 16.70 -1.77
N ARG A 115 -18.57 15.51 -2.16
CA ARG A 115 -19.58 15.38 -3.22
C ARG A 115 -20.90 16.05 -2.86
N ALA A 116 -21.34 15.94 -1.60
CA ALA A 116 -22.54 16.62 -1.13
C ALA A 116 -22.42 18.15 -1.27
N ARG A 117 -21.25 18.73 -0.97
CA ARG A 117 -20.99 20.17 -1.18
C ARG A 117 -21.06 20.55 -2.65
N THR A 118 -20.46 19.76 -3.54
CA THR A 118 -20.55 20.01 -5.00
C THR A 118 -21.99 19.96 -5.50
N ILE A 119 -22.76 18.95 -5.08
CA ILE A 119 -24.18 18.81 -5.46
C ILE A 119 -24.99 20.03 -5.00
N LEU A 120 -24.79 20.47 -3.76
CA LEU A 120 -25.48 21.65 -3.23
C LEU A 120 -25.16 22.91 -4.05
N TYR A 121 -23.90 23.13 -4.36
CA TYR A 121 -23.45 24.28 -5.15
C TYR A 121 -24.02 24.28 -6.59
N GLU A 122 -24.05 23.10 -7.24
CA GLU A 122 -24.67 22.93 -8.56
C GLU A 122 -26.19 23.22 -8.51
N TRP A 123 -26.86 22.75 -7.45
CA TRP A 123 -28.30 22.95 -7.28
C TRP A 123 -28.68 24.41 -6.99
N GLU A 124 -27.86 25.13 -6.23
CA GLU A 124 -28.06 26.57 -6.00
C GLU A 124 -27.86 27.37 -7.29
N LYS A 125 -26.83 27.06 -8.08
CA LYS A 125 -26.59 27.70 -9.38
C LYS A 125 -27.73 27.47 -10.38
N SER A 126 -28.36 26.31 -10.39
CA SER A 126 -29.47 26.03 -11.31
C SER A 126 -30.77 26.76 -10.94
N LYS A 127 -30.84 27.39 -9.75
CA LYS A 127 -31.97 28.20 -9.30
C LYS A 127 -31.79 29.70 -9.54
N LEU A 128 -30.64 30.14 -10.02
CA LEU A 128 -30.49 31.51 -10.50
C LEU A 128 -31.10 31.62 -11.91
N PRO A 129 -32.06 32.55 -12.13
CA PRO A 129 -32.59 32.85 -13.46
C PRO A 129 -31.53 33.45 -14.40
#